data_AF-A0A3D1RZJ2-F1
#
_entry.id   AF-A0A3D1RZJ2-F1
#
_cell.length_a   1.000
_cell.length_b   1.000
_cell.length_c   1.000
_cell.angle_alpha   90.00
_cell.angle_beta   90.00
_cell.angle_gamma   90.00
#
_symmetry.space_group_name_H-M   'P 1'
#
loop_
_entity.id
_entity.type
_entity.pdbx_description
1 polymer ?
#
loop_
_entity_poly.entity_id
_entity_poly.type
_entity_poly.pdbx_seq_one_letter_code
_entity_poly.pdbx_strand_id
1 'polypeptide(L)'
;YHALLRGWTHDQHIDYALKEKLDKIADKHAQQDKPAQSAQTDMTVLQTYTYPEPVGRYPAARFSWVELNPATGRKHQLRRHMAHIRHPIMGDTTHGDGKQNKFMRQTFKYNHLALINSKMIFEHPITQQQLELSAPLSDDLTQLLAILKPYQCE
;
A
#
# COMPACT_ATOMS: atom_id res chain seq x y z
N TYR A 1 -5.92 -6.02 -3.82
CA TYR A 1 -5.08 -5.78 -2.60
C TYR A 1 -5.76 -4.74 -1.73
N HIS A 2 -5.45 -4.71 -0.43
CA HIS A 2 -5.87 -3.61 0.43
C HIS A 2 -4.69 -2.95 1.12
N ALA A 3 -4.77 -1.65 1.36
CA ALA A 3 -3.73 -0.89 2.05
C ALA A 3 -4.27 0.25 2.90
N LEU A 4 -3.56 0.56 3.98
CA LEU A 4 -3.75 1.80 4.74
C LEU A 4 -2.72 2.83 4.28
N LEU A 5 -3.19 3.97 3.76
CA LEU A 5 -2.36 5.04 3.23
C LEU A 5 -2.28 6.22 4.18
N ARG A 6 -1.19 6.98 4.08
CA ARG A 6 -1.06 8.29 4.71
C ARG A 6 -1.97 9.32 4.05
N GLY A 7 -2.77 10.02 4.85
CA GLY A 7 -3.60 11.13 4.41
C GLY A 7 -4.93 10.70 3.80
N TRP A 8 -5.77 11.68 3.48
CA TRP A 8 -6.96 11.48 2.66
C TRP A 8 -6.59 11.51 1.18
N THR A 9 -7.19 10.63 0.40
CA THR A 9 -7.03 10.57 -1.05
C THR A 9 -8.40 10.34 -1.70
N HIS A 10 -8.42 10.24 -3.02
CA HIS A 10 -9.60 9.91 -3.82
C HIS A 10 -9.28 8.77 -4.79
N ASP A 11 -10.33 8.17 -5.35
CA ASP A 11 -10.24 7.17 -6.41
C ASP A 11 -9.42 7.72 -7.57
N GLN A 12 -8.46 6.93 -8.05
CA GLN A 12 -7.63 7.34 -9.17
C GLN A 12 -6.97 6.16 -9.86
N HIS A 13 -6.74 6.34 -11.16
CA HIS A 13 -5.88 5.49 -11.96
C HIS A 13 -4.45 6.03 -11.93
N ILE A 14 -3.49 5.20 -11.52
CA ILE A 14 -2.07 5.54 -11.52
C ILE A 14 -1.40 4.86 -12.71
N ASP A 15 -1.08 5.63 -13.75
CA ASP A 15 -0.17 5.22 -14.83
C ASP A 15 1.18 5.92 -14.66
N TYR A 16 2.11 5.24 -14.00
CA TYR A 16 3.45 5.77 -13.75
C TYR A 16 4.51 4.69 -13.90
N ALA A 17 5.31 4.82 -14.96
CA ALA A 17 6.36 3.87 -15.29
C ALA A 17 7.44 3.79 -14.19
N LEU A 18 7.90 2.56 -13.92
CA LEU A 18 8.84 2.27 -12.85
C LEU A 18 10.18 1.80 -13.42
N LYS A 19 11.24 2.55 -13.11
CA LYS A 19 12.61 2.08 -13.34
C LYS A 19 12.92 0.90 -12.43
N GLU A 20 13.58 -0.11 -12.97
CA GLU A 20 14.06 -1.27 -12.21
C GLU A 20 15.13 -0.80 -11.21
N LYS A 21 14.99 -1.19 -9.94
CA LYS A 21 16.02 -0.96 -8.93
C LYS A 21 16.80 -2.25 -8.77
N LEU A 22 18.01 -2.26 -9.34
CA LEU A 22 18.93 -3.39 -9.29
C LEU A 22 19.43 -3.61 -7.86
N ASP A 23 19.47 -4.88 -7.47
CA ASP A 23 20.09 -5.31 -6.23
C ASP A 23 21.61 -5.43 -6.42
N LYS A 24 22.40 -4.85 -5.51
CA LYS A 24 23.87 -4.82 -5.64
C LYS A 24 24.51 -6.22 -5.61
N ILE A 25 23.82 -7.21 -5.02
CA ILE A 25 24.31 -8.56 -4.83
C ILE A 25 23.71 -9.47 -5.90
N ALA A 26 22.38 -9.49 -6.06
CA ALA A 26 21.72 -10.39 -7.01
C ALA A 26 21.90 -9.96 -8.48
N ASP A 27 22.01 -8.64 -8.72
CA ASP A 27 22.04 -8.07 -10.07
C ASP A 27 23.41 -7.48 -10.44
N LYS A 28 24.50 -7.97 -9.84
CA LYS A 28 25.86 -7.45 -10.07
C LYS A 28 26.26 -7.42 -11.56
N HIS A 29 25.68 -8.31 -12.37
CA HIS A 29 25.92 -8.42 -13.81
C HIS A 29 24.77 -7.88 -14.69
N ALA A 30 23.74 -7.28 -14.10
CA ALA A 30 22.61 -6.75 -14.86
C ALA A 30 22.97 -5.44 -15.57
N GLN A 31 22.40 -5.24 -16.76
CA GLN A 31 22.47 -3.95 -17.47
C GLN A 31 21.84 -2.84 -16.61
N GLN A 32 22.61 -1.79 -16.35
CA GLN A 32 22.20 -0.70 -15.46
C GLN A 32 21.21 0.29 -16.10
N ASP A 33 21.22 0.42 -17.43
CA ASP A 33 20.38 1.37 -18.18
C ASP A 33 19.11 0.75 -18.76
N LYS A 34 18.43 -0.11 -18.01
CA LYS A 34 17.12 -0.60 -18.44
C LYS A 34 16.08 0.53 -18.43
N PRO A 35 15.27 0.66 -19.49
CA PRO A 35 14.23 1.67 -19.55
C PRO A 35 13.18 1.46 -18.46
N ALA A 36 12.46 2.53 -18.10
CA ALA A 36 11.33 2.43 -17.19
C ALA A 36 10.27 1.49 -17.78
N GLN A 37 9.77 0.56 -16.97
CA GLN A 37 8.72 -0.35 -17.39
C GLN A 37 7.36 0.27 -17.08
N SER A 38 6.43 0.19 -18.03
CA SER A 38 5.04 0.62 -17.79
C SER A 38 4.47 -0.14 -16.57
N ALA A 39 3.77 0.62 -15.74
CA ALA A 39 3.16 0.14 -14.52
C ALA A 39 1.86 0.89 -14.23
N GLN A 40 0.77 0.14 -14.09
CA GLN A 40 -0.58 0.67 -13.91
C GLN A 40 -1.27 0.07 -12.69
N THR A 41 -1.96 0.92 -11.93
CA THR A 41 -2.71 0.51 -10.73
C THR A 41 -3.95 1.36 -10.58
N ASP A 42 -5.09 0.70 -10.47
CA ASP A 42 -6.35 1.31 -10.07
C ASP A 42 -6.45 1.32 -8.55
N MET A 43 -6.89 2.43 -7.98
CA MET A 43 -7.10 2.60 -6.56
C MET A 43 -8.52 3.10 -6.29
N THR A 44 -9.20 2.43 -5.35
CA THR A 44 -10.52 2.81 -4.85
C THR A 44 -10.41 3.08 -3.35
N VAL A 45 -10.91 4.22 -2.90
CA VAL A 45 -10.98 4.57 -1.48
C VAL A 45 -12.22 3.93 -0.88
N LEU A 46 -11.99 3.08 0.12
CA LEU A 46 -13.08 2.40 0.82
C LEU A 46 -13.52 3.18 2.04
N GLN A 47 -12.58 3.84 2.72
CA GLN A 47 -12.86 4.63 3.91
C GLN A 47 -11.75 5.64 4.17
N THR A 48 -12.11 6.81 4.69
CA THR A 48 -11.15 7.77 5.24
C THR A 48 -11.31 7.93 6.75
N TYR A 49 -10.23 8.32 7.42
CA TYR A 49 -10.18 8.47 8.88
C TYR A 49 -9.44 9.74 9.28
N THR A 50 -9.85 10.36 10.40
CA THR A 50 -9.10 11.43 11.07
C THR A 50 -8.92 11.10 12.55
N TYR A 51 -7.72 10.69 12.91
CA TYR A 51 -7.34 10.38 14.27
C TYR A 51 -6.82 11.65 14.97
N PRO A 52 -7.31 11.97 16.19
CA PRO A 52 -7.13 13.29 16.81
C PRO A 52 -5.70 13.55 17.32
N GLU A 53 -4.80 12.56 17.31
CA GLU A 53 -3.41 12.80 17.69
C GLU A 53 -2.61 13.50 16.58
N PRO A 54 -1.76 14.48 16.94
CA PRO A 54 -0.94 15.20 15.99
C PRO A 54 0.19 14.31 15.43
N VAL A 55 0.54 14.56 14.16
CA VAL A 55 1.67 13.89 13.52
C VAL A 55 2.50 14.87 12.69
N GLY A 56 3.75 15.05 13.10
CA GLY A 56 4.65 16.03 12.50
C GLY A 56 4.13 17.45 12.70
N ARG A 57 3.76 18.12 11.60
CA ARG A 57 3.21 19.49 11.62
C ARG A 57 1.69 19.54 11.62
N TYR A 58 1.02 18.39 11.49
CA TYR A 58 -0.43 18.32 11.35
C TYR A 58 -1.08 18.08 12.71
N PRO A 59 -2.18 18.79 13.03
CA PRO A 59 -2.84 18.69 14.33
C PRO A 59 -3.58 17.36 14.52
N ALA A 60 -3.86 16.63 13.43
CA ALA A 60 -4.50 15.33 13.43
C ALA A 60 -3.88 14.44 12.34
N ALA A 61 -3.85 13.13 12.59
CA ALA A 61 -3.39 12.13 11.64
C ALA A 61 -4.54 11.68 10.73
N ARG A 62 -4.33 11.73 9.41
CA ARG A 62 -5.31 11.32 8.41
C ARG A 62 -4.89 10.03 7.74
N PHE A 63 -5.86 9.16 7.43
CA PHE A 63 -5.62 7.90 6.75
C PHE A 63 -6.68 7.61 5.70
N SER A 64 -6.33 6.80 4.71
CA SER A 64 -7.28 6.23 3.74
C SER A 64 -7.07 4.72 3.70
N TRP A 65 -8.14 3.96 3.94
CA TRP A 65 -8.20 2.55 3.65
C TRP A 65 -8.66 2.38 2.20
N VAL A 66 -7.85 1.69 1.41
CA VAL A 66 -8.04 1.60 -0.04
C VAL A 66 -7.98 0.17 -0.52
N GLU A 67 -8.71 -0.10 -1.61
CA GLU A 67 -8.47 -1.23 -2.49
C GLU A 67 -7.49 -0.81 -3.60
N LEU A 68 -6.56 -1.71 -3.92
CA LEU A 68 -5.55 -1.53 -4.97
C LEU A 68 -5.61 -2.71 -5.95
N ASN A 69 -5.80 -2.40 -7.22
CA ASN A 69 -5.89 -3.35 -8.33
C ASN A 69 -4.78 -3.09 -9.35
N PRO A 70 -3.61 -3.74 -9.19
CA PRO A 70 -2.51 -3.57 -10.12
C PRO A 70 -2.76 -4.35 -11.43
N ALA A 71 -2.80 -3.65 -12.56
CA ALA A 71 -2.86 -4.27 -13.90
C ALA A 71 -1.51 -4.88 -14.33
N THR A 72 -0.42 -4.49 -13.65
CA THR A 72 0.94 -4.98 -13.88
C THR A 72 1.61 -5.40 -12.57
N GLY A 73 2.62 -6.28 -12.63
CA GLY A 73 3.29 -6.83 -11.44
C GLY A 73 4.73 -6.36 -11.22
N ARG A 74 5.05 -5.06 -11.32
CA ARG A 74 6.44 -4.58 -11.16
C ARG A 74 6.93 -4.64 -9.70
N LYS A 75 8.25 -4.75 -9.50
CA LYS A 75 8.86 -4.84 -8.15
C LYS A 75 8.46 -3.62 -7.28
N HIS A 76 7.80 -3.92 -6.16
CA HIS A 76 7.25 -2.94 -5.21
C HIS A 76 6.28 -1.92 -5.85
N GLN A 77 5.56 -2.31 -6.91
CA GLN A 77 4.73 -1.38 -7.69
C GLN A 77 3.77 -0.55 -6.83
N LEU A 78 2.90 -1.21 -6.07
CA LEU A 78 1.92 -0.54 -5.21
C LEU A 78 2.58 0.44 -4.25
N ARG A 79 3.63 -0.02 -3.54
CA ARG A 79 4.41 0.80 -2.59
C ARG A 79 5.00 2.05 -3.25
N ARG A 80 5.54 1.90 -4.46
CA ARG A 80 6.16 3.00 -5.23
C ARG A 80 5.13 3.95 -5.82
N HIS A 81 4.01 3.44 -6.32
CA HIS A 81 2.89 4.24 -6.82
C HIS A 81 2.26 5.07 -5.71
N MET A 82 1.97 4.46 -4.56
CA MET A 82 1.43 5.15 -3.40
C MET A 82 2.38 6.25 -2.88
N ALA A 83 3.69 5.98 -2.87
CA ALA A 83 4.69 7.02 -2.57
C ALA A 83 4.73 8.13 -3.64
N HIS A 84 4.62 7.79 -4.93
CA HIS A 84 4.61 8.74 -6.05
C HIS A 84 3.44 9.73 -5.96
N ILE A 85 2.24 9.25 -5.67
CA ILE A 85 1.04 10.10 -5.46
C ILE A 85 1.02 10.80 -4.10
N ARG A 86 2.11 10.71 -3.32
CA ARG A 86 2.28 11.32 -1.98
C ARG A 86 1.33 10.76 -0.91
N HIS A 87 0.83 9.55 -1.10
CA HIS A 87 0.03 8.79 -0.12
C HIS A 87 0.72 7.46 0.21
N PRO A 88 1.95 7.46 0.75
CA PRO A 88 2.68 6.23 1.02
C PRO A 88 1.90 5.30 1.94
N ILE A 89 2.11 3.99 1.76
CA ILE A 89 1.54 2.94 2.60
C ILE A 89 2.13 3.05 4.01
N MET A 90 1.27 2.98 5.02
CA MET A 90 1.67 3.03 6.42
C MET A 90 2.53 1.82 6.78
N GLY A 91 3.63 2.07 7.50
CA GLY A 91 4.59 1.03 7.89
C GLY A 91 5.63 0.68 6.83
N ASP A 92 5.59 1.29 5.64
CA ASP A 92 6.61 1.06 4.61
C ASP A 92 7.94 1.73 5.00
N THR A 93 8.96 0.92 5.29
CA THR A 93 10.29 1.41 5.71
C THR A 93 11.16 1.90 4.55
N THR A 94 10.82 1.58 3.30
CA THR A 94 11.64 1.89 2.12
C THR A 94 11.07 3.04 1.29
N HIS A 95 9.74 3.07 1.12
CA HIS A 95 9.03 4.05 0.30
C HIS A 95 8.05 4.90 1.13
N GLY A 96 8.00 4.70 2.44
CA GLY A 96 7.07 5.40 3.33
C GLY A 96 7.61 6.68 3.98
N ASP A 97 6.83 7.19 4.92
CA ASP A 97 7.14 8.40 5.69
C ASP A 97 7.60 7.99 7.10
N GLY A 98 8.87 8.26 7.43
CA GLY A 98 9.47 7.86 8.70
C GLY A 98 8.78 8.45 9.94
N LYS A 99 8.22 9.67 9.84
CA LYS A 99 7.48 10.29 10.95
C LYS A 99 6.15 9.59 11.18
N GLN A 100 5.46 9.25 10.10
CA GLN A 100 4.20 8.50 10.12
C GLN A 100 4.41 7.08 10.62
N ASN A 101 5.47 6.40 10.17
CA ASN A 101 5.79 5.06 10.65
C ASN A 101 6.15 5.07 12.14
N LYS A 102 6.87 6.09 12.62
CA LYS A 102 7.13 6.25 14.06
C LYS A 102 5.83 6.46 14.84
N PHE A 103 4.93 7.29 14.33
CA PHE A 103 3.60 7.50 14.89
C PHE A 103 2.81 6.18 14.98
N MET A 104 2.73 5.40 13.90
CA MET A 104 2.05 4.08 13.90
C MET A 104 2.56 3.14 15.00
N ARG A 105 3.89 3.08 15.17
CA ARG A 105 4.52 2.24 16.20
C ARG A 105 4.23 2.73 17.61
N GLN A 106 4.21 4.04 17.83
CA GLN A 106 4.05 4.62 19.16
C GLN A 106 2.59 4.56 19.62
N THR A 107 1.67 4.99 18.75
CA THR A 107 0.24 5.13 19.02
C THR A 107 -0.51 3.81 18.89
N PHE A 108 -0.31 3.06 17.80
CA PHE A 108 -1.09 1.85 17.52
C PHE A 108 -0.32 0.53 17.75
N LYS A 109 0.96 0.61 18.14
CA LYS A 109 1.86 -0.56 18.22
C LYS A 109 1.98 -1.34 16.90
N TYR A 110 1.68 -0.69 15.78
CA TYR A 110 1.70 -1.31 14.46
C TYR A 110 3.09 -1.18 13.82
N ASN A 111 3.76 -2.31 13.60
CA ASN A 111 5.16 -2.38 13.13
C ASN A 111 5.32 -2.98 11.73
N HIS A 112 4.23 -3.41 11.10
CA HIS A 112 4.23 -4.11 9.84
C HIS A 112 3.91 -3.17 8.67
N LEU A 113 4.06 -3.66 7.44
CA LEU A 113 3.58 -2.95 6.25
C LEU A 113 2.06 -3.15 6.15
N ALA A 114 1.30 -2.05 6.14
CA ALA A 114 -0.16 -2.08 5.99
C ALA A 114 -0.59 -2.31 4.53
N LEU A 115 -0.14 -3.43 3.94
CA LEU A 115 -0.48 -3.89 2.60
C LEU A 115 -0.72 -5.39 2.63
N ILE A 116 -1.88 -5.82 2.17
CA ILE A 116 -2.25 -7.23 2.10
C ILE A 116 -2.85 -7.61 0.74
N ASN A 117 -2.49 -8.79 0.26
CA ASN A 117 -3.22 -9.44 -0.83
C ASN A 117 -4.43 -10.19 -0.26
N SER A 118 -5.55 -9.51 -0.07
CA SER A 118 -6.76 -10.09 0.50
C SER A 118 -7.54 -10.98 -0.46
N LYS A 119 -7.36 -10.79 -1.78
CA LYS A 119 -8.14 -11.46 -2.82
C LYS A 119 -7.32 -11.59 -4.09
N MET A 120 -7.30 -12.79 -4.67
CA MET A 120 -6.66 -13.09 -5.93
C MET A 120 -7.58 -13.99 -6.76
N ILE A 121 -7.78 -13.65 -8.03
CA ILE A 121 -8.56 -14.43 -8.98
C ILE A 121 -7.66 -14.76 -10.16
N PHE A 122 -7.58 -16.04 -10.53
CA PHE A 122 -6.83 -16.48 -11.70
C PHE A 122 -7.41 -17.77 -12.28
N GLU A 123 -7.08 -18.07 -13.52
CA GLU A 123 -7.45 -19.33 -14.17
C GLU A 123 -6.50 -20.45 -13.71
N HIS A 124 -7.05 -21.55 -13.22
CA HIS A 124 -6.24 -22.68 -12.81
C HIS A 124 -5.56 -23.32 -14.05
N PRO A 125 -4.22 -23.51 -14.06
CA PRO A 125 -3.48 -23.84 -15.29
C PRO A 125 -3.81 -25.21 -15.89
N ILE A 126 -4.34 -26.13 -15.08
CA ILE A 126 -4.75 -27.48 -15.53
C ILE A 126 -6.25 -27.55 -15.81
N THR A 127 -7.11 -27.15 -14.87
CA THR A 127 -8.56 -27.30 -15.00
C THR A 127 -9.23 -26.20 -15.81
N GLN A 128 -8.55 -25.09 -16.12
CA GLN A 128 -9.10 -23.90 -16.79
C GLN A 128 -10.30 -23.27 -16.08
N GLN A 129 -10.56 -23.67 -14.82
CA GLN A 129 -11.61 -23.11 -14.01
C GLN A 129 -11.11 -21.86 -13.29
N GLN A 130 -12.01 -20.91 -13.10
CA GLN A 130 -11.72 -19.72 -12.29
C GLN A 130 -11.49 -20.14 -10.84
N LEU A 131 -10.31 -19.82 -10.32
CA LEU A 131 -9.95 -20.02 -8.92
C LEU A 131 -9.92 -18.65 -8.22
N GLU A 132 -10.69 -18.55 -7.14
CA GLU A 132 -10.69 -17.39 -6.25
C GLU A 132 -10.04 -17.80 -4.92
N LEU A 133 -8.99 -17.08 -4.54
CA LEU A 133 -8.31 -17.24 -3.26
C LEU A 133 -8.50 -15.96 -2.44
N SER A 134 -8.89 -16.12 -1.17
CA SER A 134 -9.02 -15.02 -0.20
C SER A 134 -8.11 -15.24 0.99
N ALA A 135 -7.50 -14.17 1.48
CA ALA A 135 -6.74 -14.17 2.72
C ALA A 135 -7.41 -13.22 3.73
N PRO A 136 -7.62 -13.64 4.99
CA PRO A 136 -8.11 -12.73 6.02
C PRO A 136 -7.06 -11.66 6.31
N LEU A 137 -7.52 -10.52 6.85
CA LEU A 137 -6.61 -9.53 7.41
C LEU A 137 -5.83 -10.16 8.57
N SER A 138 -4.58 -9.75 8.75
CA SER A 138 -3.80 -10.15 9.93
C SER A 138 -4.40 -9.52 11.20
N ASP A 139 -4.18 -10.16 12.35
CA ASP A 139 -4.78 -9.73 13.62
C ASP A 139 -4.40 -8.28 13.99
N ASP A 140 -3.15 -7.91 13.75
CA ASP A 140 -2.62 -6.56 14.01
C ASP A 140 -3.28 -5.48 13.12
N LEU A 141 -3.52 -5.79 11.85
CA LEU A 141 -4.19 -4.90 10.90
C LEU A 141 -5.69 -4.80 11.22
N THR A 142 -6.30 -5.93 11.61
CA THR A 142 -7.71 -5.96 12.06
C THR A 142 -7.90 -5.10 13.31
N GLN A 143 -7.01 -5.22 14.30
CA GLN A 143 -7.04 -4.41 15.51
C GLN A 143 -6.82 -2.92 15.19
N LEU A 144 -5.88 -2.60 14.31
CA LEU A 144 -5.65 -1.23 13.86
C LEU A 144 -6.90 -0.61 13.23
N LEU A 145 -7.56 -1.31 12.30
CA LEU A 145 -8.78 -0.82 11.66
C LEU A 145 -9.94 -0.69 12.67
N ALA A 146 -10.02 -1.58 13.67
CA ALA A 146 -11.00 -1.47 14.75
C ALA A 146 -10.79 -0.21 15.61
N ILE A 147 -9.53 0.14 15.92
CA ILE A 147 -9.19 1.39 16.63
C ILE A 147 -9.57 2.62 15.79
N LEU A 148 -9.37 2.57 14.48
CA LEU A 148 -9.67 3.68 13.57
C LEU A 148 -11.17 3.83 13.30
N LYS A 149 -11.97 2.77 13.43
CA LYS A 149 -13.41 2.75 13.11
C LYS A 149 -14.24 3.91 13.69
N PRO A 150 -14.06 4.35 14.95
CA PRO A 150 -14.81 5.50 15.49
C PRO A 150 -14.43 6.85 14.87
N TYR A 151 -13.31 6.91 14.14
CA TYR A 151 -12.75 8.12 13.54
C TYR A 151 -12.99 8.19 12.03
N GLN A 152 -13.92 7.37 11.53
CA GLN A 152 -14.37 7.39 10.14
C GLN A 152 -14.95 8.74 9.77
N CYS A 153 -14.58 9.25 8.60
CA CYS A 153 -15.18 10.44 8.02
C CYS A 153 -16.29 10.03 7.05
N GLU A 154 -17.32 10.87 6.95
CA GLU A 154 -18.40 10.75 5.96
C GLU A 154 -17.92 10.98 4.53
#